data_AF-A0A7C0WES6-F1
#
_entry.id   AF-A0A7C0WES6-F1
#
_cell.length_a   1.000
_cell.length_b   1.000
_cell.length_c   1.000
_cell.angle_alpha   90.00
_cell.angle_beta   90.00
_cell.angle_gamma   90.00
#
_symmetry.space_group_name_H-M   'P 1'
#
loop_
_entity.id
_entity.type
_entity.pdbx_description
1 polymer ?
#
loop_
_entity_poly.entity_id
_entity_poly.type
_entity_poly.pdbx_seq_one_letter_code
_entity_poly.pdbx_strand_id
1 'polypeptide(L)'
;MKVKIFAGLGVCLLLSLIFLSGVYAEFRVPEDDSRVRYFYVFGPQGDPLMGKEDSEQIIYIDVPENEIRNLIIKVYDPDVGGARDWRRGPEDEWDTTTEFAIYGKNLLDREVFAENRVYDRNYYRFGPYKKELGEKIDGYYRFRLEVKGKSGNDANLFSLRISPDSAVVFCYDITFRLLPREGDKMYFYFNVPQETKEITVENYDIDLHGGKSHIVDLVTGLKYKIKDSQSGQWTQTVIPLHLELPHQFEYRLIKGTQKYAHAGIRIKDDKGNYLPIYFRKRRLPVIAVKPAKIEKPIKPQGELACRTFTFDATKSYDPDNQALSFHWDFGDGTTSNKPVVTHIFPGPGEYTVTLTVTDSSGLEGCSTAKTQKVITVNAPPKPKFTAPDLVCPGNVLVFDASTTEDETPETLSYKWDFGDGTTADGKVVRKVYGKGGIYRVKLTVDDNQGTACSVSTVERIIRVNNPPVADAGEDVNLFLQSMAEEYMVKFDGRNSRDRDGDELSYTWDFGDGSSGKGERVTHIYHKG
;
A
#
# COMPACT_ATOMS: atom_id res chain seq x y z
N MET A 1 39.35 46.79 54.88
CA MET A 1 39.45 45.39 55.35
C MET A 1 38.13 44.71 54.95
N LYS A 2 38.11 44.01 53.80
CA LYS A 2 37.94 42.53 53.66
C LYS A 2 36.69 42.01 54.40
N VAL A 3 35.77 41.19 53.88
CA VAL A 3 35.65 40.31 52.70
C VAL A 3 34.17 39.78 52.76
N LYS A 4 33.38 39.75 51.66
CA LYS A 4 32.95 38.53 50.89
C LYS A 4 31.91 37.66 51.67
N ILE A 5 30.73 37.25 51.17
CA ILE A 5 30.42 36.38 50.02
C ILE A 5 28.89 36.33 49.75
N PHE A 6 28.59 36.04 48.48
CA PHE A 6 27.37 35.74 47.75
C PHE A 6 26.26 34.89 48.42
N ALA A 7 25.03 35.25 48.09
CA ALA A 7 23.82 34.43 48.23
C ALA A 7 23.77 33.34 47.14
N GLY A 8 23.66 32.08 47.55
CA GLY A 8 23.24 30.98 46.71
C GLY A 8 21.79 30.62 47.03
N LEU A 9 20.87 30.86 46.10
CA LEU A 9 19.64 30.09 46.03
C LEU A 9 19.81 29.07 44.91
N GLY A 10 20.04 27.82 45.30
CA GLY A 10 19.91 26.68 44.40
C GLY A 10 18.44 26.52 44.05
N VAL A 11 18.08 26.88 42.82
CA VAL A 11 16.83 26.41 42.21
C VAL A 11 17.06 24.96 41.84
N CYS A 12 16.54 24.07 42.68
CA CYS A 12 16.39 22.67 42.37
C CYS A 12 15.35 22.57 41.24
N LEU A 13 15.81 22.47 39.99
CA LEU A 13 14.95 22.11 38.87
C LEU A 13 14.52 20.66 39.09
N LEU A 14 13.35 20.46 39.70
CA LEU A 14 12.60 19.23 39.51
C LEU A 14 12.30 19.15 38.01
N LEU A 15 13.09 18.35 37.29
CA LEU A 15 12.67 17.76 36.02
C LEU A 15 11.44 16.90 36.34
N SER A 16 10.26 17.51 36.29
CA SER A 16 9.04 16.78 36.04
C SER A 16 9.20 16.16 34.66
N LEU A 17 9.65 14.90 34.61
CA LEU A 17 9.37 14.00 33.50
C LEU A 17 7.85 13.92 33.38
N ILE A 18 7.28 14.86 32.64
CA ILE A 18 6.00 14.64 31.99
C ILE A 18 6.31 13.53 30.99
N PHE A 19 6.03 12.29 31.40
CA PHE A 19 5.70 11.26 30.44
C PHE A 19 4.54 11.81 29.64
N LEU A 20 4.82 12.48 28.52
CA LEU A 20 3.88 12.51 27.42
C LEU A 20 3.75 11.04 27.02
N SER A 21 2.77 10.36 27.61
CA SER A 21 2.08 9.30 26.92
C SER A 21 1.56 9.94 25.64
N GLY A 22 2.39 9.93 24.60
CA GLY A 22 1.99 10.38 23.29
C GLY A 22 0.74 9.61 22.94
N VAL A 23 -0.41 10.28 23.00
CA VAL A 23 -1.65 9.73 22.51
C VAL A 23 -1.40 9.58 21.02
N TYR A 24 -1.04 8.36 20.61
CA TYR A 24 -0.99 8.02 19.20
C TYR A 24 -2.40 8.26 18.69
N ALA A 25 -2.59 9.33 17.92
CA ALA A 25 -3.87 9.60 17.30
C ALA A 25 -4.26 8.36 16.49
N GLU A 26 -5.35 7.73 16.92
CA GLU A 26 -5.88 6.48 16.38
C GLU A 26 -7.33 6.70 15.99
N PHE A 27 -7.81 5.92 15.02
CA PHE A 27 -9.19 5.98 14.58
C PHE A 27 -9.81 4.60 14.48
N ARG A 28 -11.14 4.56 14.57
CA ARG A 28 -11.91 3.31 14.58
C ARG A 28 -12.30 2.91 13.17
N VAL A 29 -12.05 1.65 12.85
CA VAL A 29 -12.44 1.04 11.58
C VAL A 29 -13.34 -0.17 11.90
N PRO A 30 -14.52 -0.29 11.25
CA PRO A 30 -15.01 0.58 10.19
C PRO A 30 -15.69 1.87 10.68
N GLU A 31 -15.93 2.05 11.99
CA GLU A 31 -16.92 2.99 12.56
C GLU A 31 -16.91 4.44 12.07
N ASP A 32 -15.76 5.03 11.76
CA ASP A 32 -15.56 6.49 11.68
C ASP A 32 -16.63 7.30 10.90
N ASP A 33 -16.41 7.67 9.63
CA ASP A 33 -17.46 8.33 8.85
C ASP A 33 -18.53 7.33 8.39
N SER A 34 -18.22 6.02 8.42
CA SER A 34 -19.11 4.97 7.96
C SER A 34 -20.29 4.69 8.89
N ARG A 35 -20.12 4.98 10.19
CA ARG A 35 -20.96 4.55 11.33
C ARG A 35 -21.04 3.05 11.57
N VAL A 36 -20.38 2.22 10.77
CA VAL A 36 -20.43 0.75 10.87
C VAL A 36 -19.57 0.26 12.02
N ARG A 37 -20.14 -0.46 12.98
CA ARG A 37 -19.41 -0.76 14.21
C ARG A 37 -18.42 -1.92 14.08
N TYR A 38 -18.76 -2.94 13.30
CA TYR A 38 -18.01 -4.19 13.27
C TYR A 38 -17.92 -4.73 11.86
N PHE A 39 -16.74 -5.28 11.54
CA PHE A 39 -16.61 -6.33 10.54
C PHE A 39 -17.20 -7.62 11.11
N TYR A 40 -17.41 -8.62 10.25
CA TYR A 40 -17.69 -9.96 10.74
C TYR A 40 -17.03 -11.01 9.86
N VAL A 41 -16.69 -12.15 10.47
CA VAL A 41 -16.24 -13.36 9.78
C VAL A 41 -16.93 -14.56 10.40
N PHE A 42 -17.36 -15.50 9.56
CA PHE A 42 -17.92 -16.78 9.99
C PHE A 42 -16.90 -17.90 9.85
N GLY A 43 -17.03 -18.92 10.70
CA GLY A 43 -16.39 -20.20 10.46
C GLY A 43 -16.86 -20.88 9.15
N PRO A 44 -16.05 -21.78 8.55
CA PRO A 44 -16.38 -22.43 7.27
C PRO A 44 -17.67 -23.25 7.27
N GLN A 45 -18.23 -23.58 8.44
CA GLN A 45 -19.49 -24.31 8.60
C GLN A 45 -20.71 -23.40 8.83
N GLY A 46 -20.54 -22.07 8.82
CA GLY A 46 -21.64 -21.12 9.02
C GLY A 46 -22.75 -21.24 7.96
N ASP A 47 -23.93 -20.72 8.30
CA ASP A 47 -25.12 -20.73 7.44
C ASP A 47 -25.12 -19.53 6.46
N PRO A 48 -25.15 -19.76 5.13
CA PRO A 48 -25.29 -18.69 4.14
C PRO A 48 -26.55 -17.82 4.30
N LEU A 49 -27.62 -18.29 4.95
CA LEU A 49 -28.81 -17.47 5.21
C LEU A 49 -28.64 -16.53 6.41
N MET A 50 -27.60 -16.74 7.23
CA MET A 50 -27.24 -15.88 8.37
C MET A 50 -26.12 -14.89 8.04
N GLY A 51 -25.92 -14.69 6.73
CA GLY A 51 -24.98 -13.74 6.19
C GLY A 51 -23.55 -14.28 6.07
N LYS A 52 -23.31 -15.58 6.03
CA LYS A 52 -21.96 -16.11 5.81
C LYS A 52 -21.43 -15.75 4.41
N GLU A 53 -20.25 -15.15 4.39
CA GLU A 53 -19.45 -14.85 3.20
C GLU A 53 -18.01 -15.32 3.41
N ASP A 54 -17.49 -16.13 2.47
CA ASP A 54 -16.11 -16.62 2.22
C ASP A 54 -15.18 -16.94 3.41
N SER A 55 -15.71 -16.95 4.64
CA SER A 55 -15.02 -17.09 5.92
C SER A 55 -13.78 -16.20 6.06
N GLU A 56 -13.71 -15.08 5.36
CA GLU A 56 -12.52 -14.24 5.27
C GLU A 56 -12.88 -12.76 5.08
N GLN A 57 -12.14 -11.89 5.76
CA GLN A 57 -12.18 -10.44 5.58
C GLN A 57 -10.74 -9.94 5.44
N ILE A 58 -10.46 -9.29 4.31
CA ILE A 58 -9.14 -8.69 4.04
C ILE A 58 -9.23 -7.17 4.17
N ILE A 59 -8.34 -6.59 4.97
CA ILE A 59 -8.31 -5.16 5.27
C ILE A 59 -6.94 -4.61 4.88
N TYR A 60 -6.93 -3.59 4.02
CA TYR A 60 -5.72 -2.93 3.57
C TYR A 60 -5.47 -1.64 4.34
N ILE A 61 -4.21 -1.39 4.69
CA ILE A 61 -3.79 -0.24 5.48
C ILE A 61 -2.60 0.43 4.77
N ASP A 62 -2.85 1.60 4.21
CA ASP A 62 -1.84 2.41 3.54
C ASP A 62 -1.30 3.48 4.50
N VAL A 63 -0.03 3.36 4.88
CA VAL A 63 0.67 4.36 5.69
C VAL A 63 1.39 5.35 4.77
N PRO A 64 1.12 6.67 4.83
CA PRO A 64 1.78 7.65 3.95
C PRO A 64 3.31 7.61 4.05
N GLU A 65 4.01 7.83 2.95
CA GLU A 65 5.48 7.84 2.93
C GLU A 65 6.08 8.97 3.80
N ASN A 66 5.38 10.10 3.92
CA ASN A 66 5.76 11.21 4.79
C ASN A 66 5.41 10.98 6.27
N GLU A 67 4.75 9.87 6.61
CA GLU A 67 4.44 9.54 8.00
C GLU A 67 5.68 9.01 8.73
N ILE A 68 5.87 9.50 9.95
CA ILE A 68 7.05 9.18 10.77
C ILE A 68 6.72 8.18 11.88
N ARG A 69 5.44 8.03 12.21
CA ARG A 69 4.95 7.11 13.25
C ARG A 69 4.86 5.68 12.71
N ASN A 70 5.07 4.72 13.62
CA ASN A 70 4.91 3.30 13.32
C ASN A 70 3.42 2.92 13.24
N LEU A 71 3.12 1.92 12.40
CA LEU A 71 1.79 1.31 12.33
C LEU A 71 1.52 0.48 13.59
N ILE A 72 0.38 0.72 14.22
CA ILE A 72 -0.17 -0.08 15.31
C ILE A 72 -1.61 -0.42 14.95
N ILE A 73 -1.96 -1.69 15.09
CA ILE A 73 -3.31 -2.21 14.83
C ILE A 73 -3.80 -2.81 16.13
N LYS A 74 -4.91 -2.32 16.67
CA LYS A 74 -5.57 -2.92 17.83
C LYS A 74 -6.88 -3.55 17.38
N VAL A 75 -7.02 -4.85 17.55
CA VAL A 75 -8.25 -5.60 17.28
C VAL A 75 -9.08 -5.63 18.55
N TYR A 76 -10.31 -5.16 18.49
CA TYR A 76 -11.29 -5.23 19.57
C TYR A 76 -12.22 -6.42 19.34
N ASP A 77 -12.51 -7.20 20.38
CA ASP A 77 -13.20 -8.50 20.24
C ASP A 77 -12.51 -9.38 19.20
N PRO A 78 -11.24 -9.77 19.37
CA PRO A 78 -10.61 -10.70 18.44
C PRO A 78 -11.11 -12.15 18.63
N ASP A 79 -11.61 -12.52 19.82
CA ASP A 79 -12.13 -13.85 20.09
C ASP A 79 -13.58 -14.02 19.67
N VAL A 80 -13.98 -15.27 19.44
CA VAL A 80 -15.40 -15.60 19.26
C VAL A 80 -16.00 -15.95 20.62
N GLY A 81 -16.99 -15.22 21.06
CA GLY A 81 -17.61 -15.46 22.36
C GLY A 81 -18.27 -14.21 22.95
N GLY A 82 -19.34 -14.44 23.72
CA GLY A 82 -20.00 -13.38 24.46
C GLY A 82 -21.14 -12.70 23.71
N ALA A 83 -21.54 -11.52 24.16
CA ALA A 83 -22.85 -10.95 23.82
C ALA A 83 -22.92 -10.20 22.48
N ARG A 84 -21.81 -10.12 21.73
CA ARG A 84 -21.73 -9.41 20.45
C ARG A 84 -21.64 -10.36 19.26
N ASP A 85 -20.93 -11.45 19.48
CA ASP A 85 -20.85 -12.55 18.56
C ASP A 85 -22.17 -13.28 18.41
N TRP A 86 -22.24 -14.10 17.38
CA TRP A 86 -23.43 -14.86 17.10
C TRP A 86 -23.10 -16.33 17.05
N ARG A 87 -23.86 -17.11 17.82
CA ARG A 87 -23.94 -18.55 17.75
C ARG A 87 -25.35 -18.99 17.41
N ARG A 88 -25.48 -20.17 16.80
CA ARG A 88 -26.74 -20.68 16.26
C ARG A 88 -27.85 -20.79 17.32
N GLY A 89 -27.50 -21.22 18.52
CA GLY A 89 -28.42 -21.34 19.65
C GLY A 89 -27.75 -20.94 20.97
N PRO A 90 -28.55 -20.52 21.98
CA PRO A 90 -28.02 -20.15 23.30
C PRO A 90 -27.42 -21.34 24.07
N GLU A 91 -27.67 -22.58 23.64
CA GLU A 91 -27.13 -23.81 24.24
C GLU A 91 -25.93 -24.37 23.45
N ASP A 92 -25.61 -23.82 22.28
CA ASP A 92 -24.49 -24.29 21.45
C ASP A 92 -23.15 -23.78 22.02
N GLU A 93 -22.12 -24.63 21.98
CA GLU A 93 -20.75 -24.22 22.31
C GLU A 93 -20.19 -23.30 21.22
N TRP A 94 -19.32 -22.37 21.61
CA TRP A 94 -18.57 -21.56 20.65
C TRP A 94 -17.51 -22.43 19.97
N ASP A 95 -17.63 -22.67 18.67
CA ASP A 95 -16.83 -23.65 17.92
C ASP A 95 -15.95 -23.02 16.82
N THR A 96 -16.06 -21.72 16.63
CA THR A 96 -15.26 -20.98 15.64
C THR A 96 -13.88 -20.63 16.18
N THR A 97 -12.89 -20.65 15.30
CA THR A 97 -11.58 -20.07 15.57
C THR A 97 -11.27 -19.05 14.49
N THR A 98 -10.74 -17.89 14.88
CA THR A 98 -10.46 -16.78 13.98
C THR A 98 -8.96 -16.49 13.96
N GLU A 99 -8.34 -16.58 12.78
CA GLU A 99 -6.94 -16.23 12.56
C GLU A 99 -6.84 -14.78 12.06
N PHE A 100 -5.98 -13.99 12.70
CA PHE A 100 -5.59 -12.66 12.25
C PHE A 100 -4.13 -12.72 11.82
N ALA A 101 -3.83 -12.38 10.56
CA ALA A 101 -2.48 -12.40 10.01
C ALA A 101 -2.14 -11.05 9.36
N ILE A 102 -1.03 -10.45 9.81
CA ILE A 102 -0.55 -9.16 9.30
C ILE A 102 0.58 -9.38 8.30
N TYR A 103 0.42 -8.82 7.12
CA TYR A 103 1.40 -8.84 6.05
C TYR A 103 1.86 -7.42 5.71
N GLY A 104 3.16 -7.28 5.50
CA GLY A 104 3.75 -6.20 4.71
C GLY A 104 4.27 -6.80 3.40
N LYS A 105 5.57 -6.67 3.14
CA LYS A 105 6.25 -7.44 2.08
C LYS A 105 6.25 -8.95 2.33
N ASN A 106 6.23 -9.35 3.59
CA ASN A 106 6.16 -10.72 4.08
C ASN A 106 5.14 -10.81 5.23
N LEU A 107 4.85 -12.02 5.70
CA LEU A 107 4.14 -12.23 6.97
C LEU A 107 4.94 -11.59 8.12
N LEU A 108 4.30 -10.71 8.88
CA LEU A 108 4.89 -9.99 10.01
C LEU A 108 4.46 -10.60 11.34
N ASP A 109 3.19 -10.98 11.44
CA ASP A 109 2.60 -11.46 12.68
C ASP A 109 1.33 -12.28 12.41
N ARG A 110 1.00 -13.18 13.33
CA ARG A 110 -0.17 -14.04 13.25
C ARG A 110 -0.63 -14.45 14.64
N GLU A 111 -1.93 -14.36 14.89
CA GLU A 111 -2.56 -14.85 16.12
C GLU A 111 -3.89 -15.55 15.80
N VAL A 112 -4.24 -16.58 16.57
CA VAL A 112 -5.50 -17.34 16.42
C VAL A 112 -6.29 -17.28 17.71
N PHE A 113 -7.56 -16.89 17.61
CA PHE A 113 -8.46 -16.77 18.74
C PHE A 113 -9.61 -17.77 18.62
N ALA A 114 -9.81 -18.57 19.67
CA ALA A 114 -11.05 -19.29 19.97
C ALA A 114 -11.80 -18.53 21.07
N GLU A 115 -12.84 -19.10 21.68
CA GLU A 115 -13.47 -18.49 22.87
C GLU A 115 -12.44 -18.18 23.96
N ASN A 116 -12.30 -16.90 24.28
CA ASN A 116 -11.38 -16.46 25.31
C ASN A 116 -11.86 -15.16 25.97
N ARG A 117 -12.54 -15.31 27.11
CA ARG A 117 -13.11 -14.20 27.91
C ARG A 117 -12.12 -13.10 28.33
N VAL A 118 -10.80 -13.33 28.23
CA VAL A 118 -9.80 -12.27 28.43
C VAL A 118 -9.94 -11.20 27.35
N TYR A 119 -10.29 -11.60 26.13
CA TYR A 119 -10.38 -10.73 24.98
C TYR A 119 -11.80 -10.25 24.65
N ASP A 120 -12.85 -10.81 25.29
CA ASP A 120 -14.22 -10.28 25.24
C ASP A 120 -14.22 -8.81 25.66
N ARG A 121 -14.59 -7.95 24.72
CA ARG A 121 -14.63 -6.49 24.84
C ARG A 121 -13.29 -5.84 25.17
N ASN A 122 -12.19 -6.51 24.87
CA ASN A 122 -10.84 -6.02 25.06
C ASN A 122 -10.07 -5.97 23.74
N TYR A 123 -8.89 -5.34 23.80
CA TYR A 123 -8.03 -5.16 22.64
C TYR A 123 -6.87 -6.16 22.64
N TYR A 124 -6.65 -6.82 21.52
CA TYR A 124 -5.35 -7.38 21.17
C TYR A 124 -4.57 -6.39 20.30
N ARG A 125 -3.25 -6.33 20.45
CA ARG A 125 -2.41 -5.34 19.77
C ARG A 125 -1.36 -6.01 18.91
N PHE A 126 -1.39 -5.70 17.62
CA PHE A 126 -0.32 -5.95 16.67
C PHE A 126 0.60 -4.72 16.53
N GLY A 127 1.89 -4.99 16.34
CA GLY A 127 2.93 -3.97 16.17
C GLY A 127 3.49 -3.41 17.48
N PRO A 128 4.31 -2.35 17.42
CA PRO A 128 4.43 -1.40 16.31
C PRO A 128 5.27 -1.92 15.15
N TYR A 129 4.84 -1.64 13.91
CA TYR A 129 5.59 -1.95 12.69
C TYR A 129 6.13 -0.67 12.05
N LYS A 130 7.40 -0.68 11.65
CA LYS A 130 7.98 0.38 10.81
C LYS A 130 7.30 0.37 9.45
N LYS A 131 6.94 1.54 8.90
CA LYS A 131 6.20 1.62 7.62
C LYS A 131 6.95 0.93 6.47
N GLU A 132 8.28 0.92 6.50
CA GLU A 132 9.14 0.33 5.46
C GLU A 132 9.03 -1.21 5.36
N LEU A 133 8.39 -1.86 6.34
CA LEU A 133 8.01 -3.28 6.29
C LEU A 133 6.83 -3.53 5.35
N GLY A 134 5.99 -2.53 5.09
CA GLY A 134 4.90 -2.58 4.13
C GLY A 134 5.40 -2.55 2.68
N GLU A 135 4.55 -2.96 1.75
CA GLU A 135 4.82 -2.88 0.31
C GLU A 135 4.73 -1.41 -0.14
N LYS A 136 5.75 -0.90 -0.85
CA LYS A 136 5.76 0.50 -1.28
C LYS A 136 4.89 0.67 -2.54
N ILE A 137 3.82 1.46 -2.45
CA ILE A 137 2.84 1.70 -3.52
C ILE A 137 2.45 3.18 -3.53
N ASP A 138 2.75 3.90 -4.62
CA ASP A 138 2.27 5.27 -4.90
C ASP A 138 2.30 6.25 -3.70
N GLY A 139 3.48 6.40 -3.07
CA GLY A 139 3.64 7.32 -1.93
C GLY A 139 3.08 6.80 -0.61
N TYR A 140 2.72 5.52 -0.53
CA TYR A 140 2.31 4.81 0.67
C TYR A 140 3.14 3.54 0.89
N TYR A 141 3.10 3.02 2.10
CA TYR A 141 3.48 1.67 2.46
C TYR A 141 2.23 0.89 2.86
N ARG A 142 1.87 -0.11 2.05
CA ARG A 142 0.68 -0.94 2.22
C ARG A 142 0.97 -2.13 3.11
N PHE A 143 0.06 -2.35 4.05
CA PHE A 143 -0.06 -3.54 4.86
C PHE A 143 -1.41 -4.20 4.56
N ARG A 144 -1.50 -5.50 4.81
CA ARG A 144 -2.72 -6.30 4.67
C ARG A 144 -2.95 -7.07 5.95
N LEU A 145 -4.12 -6.89 6.57
CA LEU A 145 -4.63 -7.73 7.64
C LEU A 145 -5.63 -8.72 7.02
N GLU A 146 -5.31 -10.00 7.09
CA GLU A 146 -6.23 -11.08 6.74
C GLU A 146 -6.88 -11.60 8.02
N VAL A 147 -8.21 -11.68 8.03
CA VAL A 147 -8.99 -12.23 9.13
C VAL A 147 -9.80 -13.41 8.62
N LYS A 148 -9.60 -14.60 9.17
CA LYS A 148 -10.18 -15.84 8.64
C LYS A 148 -10.81 -16.71 9.71
N GLY A 149 -12.05 -17.12 9.50
CA GLY A 149 -12.70 -18.19 10.26
C GLY A 149 -12.13 -19.54 9.82
N LYS A 150 -11.49 -20.27 10.74
CA LYS A 150 -10.75 -21.51 10.46
C LYS A 150 -11.56 -22.76 10.76
N SER A 151 -12.50 -22.68 11.69
CA SER A 151 -13.40 -23.76 12.10
C SER A 151 -14.76 -23.18 12.48
N GLY A 152 -15.72 -24.06 12.74
CA GLY A 152 -16.99 -23.72 13.37
C GLY A 152 -18.03 -23.03 12.46
N ASN A 153 -19.17 -22.73 13.06
CA ASN A 153 -20.30 -22.11 12.39
C ASN A 153 -20.73 -20.76 12.99
N ASP A 154 -20.05 -20.32 14.05
CA ASP A 154 -20.28 -19.05 14.71
C ASP A 154 -19.69 -17.85 13.95
N ALA A 155 -20.23 -16.67 14.24
CA ALA A 155 -19.75 -15.40 13.73
C ALA A 155 -18.91 -14.68 14.78
N ASN A 156 -17.71 -14.26 14.39
CA ASN A 156 -16.89 -13.33 15.17
C ASN A 156 -17.06 -11.90 14.63
N LEU A 157 -17.44 -10.98 15.51
CA LEU A 157 -17.62 -9.55 15.24
C LEU A 157 -16.50 -8.75 15.89
N PHE A 158 -15.62 -8.19 15.06
CA PHE A 158 -14.48 -7.42 15.53
C PHE A 158 -14.47 -5.99 14.95
N SER A 159 -13.70 -5.12 15.60
CA SER A 159 -13.39 -3.79 15.06
C SER A 159 -11.94 -3.44 15.30
N LEU A 160 -11.43 -2.43 14.59
CA LEU A 160 -10.02 -2.04 14.67
C LEU A 160 -9.86 -0.63 15.22
N ARG A 161 -8.75 -0.40 15.93
CA ARG A 161 -8.15 0.93 16.04
C ARG A 161 -6.81 0.94 15.32
N ILE A 162 -6.65 1.92 14.44
CA ILE A 162 -5.46 2.07 13.61
C ILE A 162 -4.75 3.36 13.99
N SER A 163 -3.45 3.24 14.26
CA SER A 163 -2.52 4.37 14.37
C SER A 163 -1.41 4.15 13.35
N PRO A 164 -0.94 5.19 12.64
CA PRO A 164 -1.35 6.58 12.79
C PRO A 164 -2.70 6.87 12.13
N ASP A 165 -3.38 7.92 12.58
CA ASP A 165 -4.63 8.44 12.02
C ASP A 165 -4.53 9.00 10.60
N SER A 166 -3.30 9.21 10.12
CA SER A 166 -3.00 9.51 8.72
C SER A 166 -3.08 8.27 7.81
N ALA A 167 -3.05 7.06 8.37
CA ALA A 167 -3.19 5.83 7.61
C ALA A 167 -4.57 5.76 6.95
N VAL A 168 -4.61 5.17 5.77
CA VAL A 168 -5.83 5.01 4.99
C VAL A 168 -6.18 3.54 4.99
N VAL A 169 -7.41 3.25 5.42
CA VAL A 169 -7.90 1.88 5.52
C VAL A 169 -9.06 1.66 4.56
N PHE A 170 -9.03 0.53 3.86
CA PHE A 170 -10.05 0.15 2.89
C PHE A 170 -10.13 -1.36 2.71
N CYS A 171 -11.23 -1.81 2.12
CA CYS A 171 -11.43 -3.18 1.65
C CYS A 171 -11.83 -3.15 0.18
N TYR A 172 -11.58 -4.21 -0.56
CA TYR A 172 -12.20 -4.40 -1.89
C TYR A 172 -13.52 -5.17 -1.81
N ASP A 173 -13.62 -5.96 -0.75
CA ASP A 173 -14.72 -6.81 -0.40
C ASP A 173 -14.96 -6.66 1.09
N ILE A 174 -16.16 -6.23 1.48
CA ILE A 174 -16.45 -5.89 2.87
C ILE A 174 -17.65 -6.65 3.39
N THR A 175 -17.43 -7.37 4.49
CA THR A 175 -18.42 -8.00 5.34
C THR A 175 -18.59 -7.18 6.62
N PHE A 176 -19.82 -6.74 6.92
CA PHE A 176 -20.08 -5.94 8.12
C PHE A 176 -21.43 -6.22 8.79
N ARG A 177 -21.50 -5.83 10.06
CA ARG A 177 -22.73 -5.90 10.87
C ARG A 177 -23.63 -4.70 10.59
N LEU A 178 -24.88 -4.95 10.23
CA LEU A 178 -25.87 -3.88 10.08
C LEU A 178 -26.16 -3.21 11.44
N LEU A 179 -26.44 -1.91 11.41
CA LEU A 179 -26.80 -1.14 12.60
C LEU A 179 -28.07 -1.67 13.29
N PRO A 180 -28.22 -1.50 14.62
CA PRO A 180 -29.25 -2.19 15.39
C PRO A 180 -30.66 -1.60 15.25
N ARG A 181 -30.80 -0.34 14.82
CA ARG A 181 -32.10 0.35 14.76
C ARG A 181 -32.51 0.58 13.31
N GLU A 182 -33.76 0.28 13.00
CA GLU A 182 -34.36 0.63 11.71
C GLU A 182 -34.19 2.13 11.43
N GLY A 183 -33.86 2.47 10.18
CA GLY A 183 -33.64 3.85 9.74
C GLY A 183 -32.23 4.39 10.01
N ASP A 184 -31.40 3.68 10.78
CA ASP A 184 -29.98 4.03 10.93
C ASP A 184 -29.27 3.97 9.57
N LYS A 185 -28.27 4.84 9.39
CA LYS A 185 -27.56 5.03 8.12
C LYS A 185 -26.10 4.64 8.27
N MET A 186 -25.62 3.87 7.30
CA MET A 186 -24.21 3.52 7.12
C MET A 186 -23.72 4.11 5.80
N TYR A 187 -22.43 4.45 5.76
CA TYR A 187 -21.80 5.12 4.63
C TYR A 187 -20.52 4.43 4.23
N PHE A 188 -20.26 4.30 2.95
CA PHE A 188 -18.96 3.87 2.45
C PHE A 188 -18.58 4.74 1.27
N TYR A 189 -17.29 4.92 1.05
CA TYR A 189 -16.80 5.84 0.03
C TYR A 189 -15.90 5.09 -0.94
N PHE A 190 -16.01 5.38 -2.23
CA PHE A 190 -15.14 4.79 -3.24
C PHE A 190 -14.87 5.82 -4.33
N ASN A 191 -13.71 5.72 -4.96
CA ASN A 191 -13.32 6.62 -6.03
C ASN A 191 -13.45 5.88 -7.36
N VAL A 192 -14.07 6.53 -8.34
CA VAL A 192 -14.19 6.01 -9.70
C VAL A 192 -13.26 6.83 -10.60
N PRO A 193 -12.30 6.19 -11.29
CA PRO A 193 -11.41 6.88 -12.22
C PRO A 193 -12.15 7.62 -13.33
N GLN A 194 -11.49 8.64 -13.89
CA GLN A 194 -11.91 9.23 -15.16
C GLN A 194 -11.94 8.14 -16.24
N GLU A 195 -12.90 8.21 -17.17
CA GLU A 195 -13.13 7.26 -18.27
C GLU A 195 -13.87 5.95 -17.91
N THR A 196 -14.15 5.66 -16.63
CA THR A 196 -14.99 4.52 -16.27
C THR A 196 -16.41 4.73 -16.81
N LYS A 197 -16.86 3.82 -17.69
CA LYS A 197 -18.16 3.92 -18.38
C LYS A 197 -19.32 3.35 -17.58
N GLU A 198 -19.03 2.43 -16.67
CA GLU A 198 -20.02 1.84 -15.78
C GLU A 198 -19.34 1.33 -14.52
N ILE A 199 -20.13 1.23 -13.45
CA ILE A 199 -19.74 0.48 -12.26
C ILE A 199 -20.74 -0.64 -12.02
N THR A 200 -20.25 -1.78 -11.55
CA THR A 200 -21.09 -2.86 -11.03
C THR A 200 -21.02 -2.86 -9.52
N VAL A 201 -22.17 -2.74 -8.88
CA VAL A 201 -22.31 -2.73 -7.43
C VAL A 201 -22.96 -4.03 -7.02
N GLU A 202 -22.25 -4.80 -6.22
CA GLU A 202 -22.74 -6.06 -5.68
C GLU A 202 -23.05 -5.87 -4.20
N ASN A 203 -24.21 -6.36 -3.77
CA ASN A 203 -24.62 -6.35 -2.38
C ASN A 203 -25.23 -7.69 -1.97
N TYR A 204 -25.03 -8.02 -0.71
CA TYR A 204 -25.45 -9.27 -0.10
C TYR A 204 -26.21 -9.01 1.20
N ASP A 205 -27.32 -9.73 1.37
CA ASP A 205 -28.21 -9.68 2.54
C ASP A 205 -28.74 -8.26 2.90
N ILE A 206 -28.92 -7.43 1.87
CA ILE A 206 -29.67 -6.16 1.89
C ILE A 206 -31.02 -6.40 1.20
N ASP A 207 -31.82 -7.28 1.79
CA ASP A 207 -33.17 -7.59 1.34
C ASP A 207 -34.22 -6.63 1.93
N LEU A 208 -35.51 -6.93 1.70
CA LEU A 208 -36.63 -6.13 2.21
C LEU A 208 -36.55 -5.83 3.71
N HIS A 209 -35.94 -6.71 4.51
CA HIS A 209 -35.76 -6.57 5.95
C HIS A 209 -34.36 -6.10 6.35
N GLY A 210 -33.32 -6.46 5.58
CA GLY A 210 -31.95 -6.01 5.78
C GLY A 210 -31.83 -4.50 5.67
N GLY A 211 -32.39 -3.91 4.61
CA GLY A 211 -32.44 -2.47 4.40
C GLY A 211 -32.57 -2.07 2.94
N LYS A 212 -32.21 -0.82 2.64
CA LYS A 212 -32.18 -0.30 1.27
C LYS A 212 -30.93 0.53 1.05
N SER A 213 -30.33 0.41 -0.13
CA SER A 213 -29.14 1.17 -0.49
C SER A 213 -29.31 2.01 -1.74
N HIS A 214 -28.54 3.10 -1.78
CA HIS A 214 -28.35 3.93 -2.95
C HIS A 214 -26.92 4.45 -2.96
N ILE A 215 -26.45 4.81 -4.15
CA ILE A 215 -25.17 5.48 -4.33
C ILE A 215 -25.43 6.95 -4.64
N VAL A 216 -24.60 7.83 -4.11
CA VAL A 216 -24.60 9.26 -4.38
C VAL A 216 -23.25 9.63 -4.98
N ASP A 217 -23.26 10.21 -6.17
CA ASP A 217 -22.10 10.90 -6.72
C ASP A 217 -21.87 12.18 -5.91
N LEU A 218 -20.74 12.29 -5.22
CA LEU A 218 -20.46 13.44 -4.36
C LEU A 218 -20.00 14.67 -5.13
N VAL A 219 -19.70 14.54 -6.43
CA VAL A 219 -19.35 15.65 -7.33
C VAL A 219 -20.63 16.25 -7.92
N THR A 220 -21.50 15.42 -8.48
CA THR A 220 -22.71 15.90 -9.18
C THR A 220 -23.97 15.93 -8.32
N GLY A 221 -23.99 15.18 -7.21
CA GLY A 221 -25.18 14.99 -6.37
C GLY A 221 -26.18 13.97 -6.93
N LEU A 222 -25.90 13.34 -8.08
CA LEU A 222 -26.75 12.33 -8.68
C LEU A 222 -26.89 11.10 -7.77
N LYS A 223 -28.09 10.51 -7.76
CA LYS A 223 -28.41 9.36 -6.91
C LYS A 223 -28.81 8.17 -7.77
N TYR A 224 -28.26 7.01 -7.45
CA TYR A 224 -28.50 5.76 -8.14
C TYR A 224 -29.08 4.75 -7.15
N LYS A 225 -30.24 4.17 -7.47
CA LYS A 225 -30.84 3.12 -6.65
C LYS A 225 -30.07 1.82 -6.86
N ILE A 226 -29.75 1.13 -5.76
CA ILE A 226 -29.18 -0.22 -5.80
C ILE A 226 -30.32 -1.22 -5.65
N LYS A 227 -30.23 -2.34 -6.37
CA LYS A 227 -31.18 -3.45 -6.29
C LYS A 227 -31.08 -4.11 -4.92
N ASP A 228 -32.22 -4.35 -4.29
CA ASP A 228 -32.29 -5.10 -3.04
C ASP A 228 -31.89 -6.57 -3.32
N SER A 229 -31.04 -7.15 -2.49
CA SER A 229 -30.62 -8.55 -2.63
C SER A 229 -31.70 -9.49 -2.06
N GLN A 230 -31.55 -10.80 -2.27
CA GLN A 230 -32.30 -11.79 -1.50
C GLN A 230 -31.47 -12.25 -0.30
N SER A 231 -32.12 -12.85 0.69
CA SER A 231 -31.42 -13.38 1.87
C SER A 231 -30.40 -14.43 1.46
N GLY A 232 -29.18 -14.30 1.95
CA GLY A 232 -28.08 -15.22 1.62
C GLY A 232 -27.66 -15.27 0.16
N GLN A 233 -28.02 -14.28 -0.66
CA GLN A 233 -27.62 -14.20 -2.06
C GLN A 233 -27.05 -12.84 -2.42
N TRP A 234 -26.05 -12.87 -3.31
CA TRP A 234 -25.55 -11.66 -3.97
C TRP A 234 -26.54 -11.19 -5.04
N THR A 235 -26.69 -9.88 -5.13
CA THR A 235 -27.29 -9.25 -6.29
C THR A 235 -26.35 -8.19 -6.86
N GLN A 236 -26.54 -7.87 -8.13
CA GLN A 236 -25.73 -6.88 -8.83
C GLN A 236 -26.62 -5.78 -9.42
N THR A 237 -26.09 -4.56 -9.40
CA THR A 237 -26.65 -3.38 -10.06
C THR A 237 -25.56 -2.76 -10.93
N VAL A 238 -25.81 -2.67 -12.23
CA VAL A 238 -24.93 -1.97 -13.18
C VAL A 238 -25.40 -0.53 -13.30
N ILE A 239 -24.50 0.42 -13.07
CA ILE A 239 -24.76 1.86 -13.17
C ILE A 239 -23.92 2.42 -14.31
N PRO A 240 -24.53 2.87 -15.41
CA PRO A 240 -23.80 3.58 -16.46
C PRO A 240 -23.36 4.94 -15.95
N LEU A 241 -22.14 5.33 -16.31
CA LEU A 241 -21.48 6.57 -15.90
C LEU A 241 -20.97 7.34 -17.12
N HIS A 242 -20.98 8.66 -17.00
CA HIS A 242 -20.40 9.58 -17.96
C HIS A 242 -19.52 10.57 -17.20
N LEU A 243 -18.28 10.17 -16.92
CA LEU A 243 -17.37 10.93 -16.07
C LEU A 243 -16.35 11.69 -16.91
N GLU A 244 -16.34 13.02 -16.81
CA GLU A 244 -15.32 13.89 -17.43
C GLU A 244 -14.05 13.98 -16.57
N LEU A 245 -14.14 13.67 -15.28
CA LEU A 245 -13.07 13.69 -14.28
C LEU A 245 -13.27 12.54 -13.28
N PRO A 246 -12.28 12.19 -12.44
CA PRO A 246 -12.47 11.20 -11.38
C PRO A 246 -13.50 11.70 -10.35
N HIS A 247 -14.48 10.85 -10.00
CA HIS A 247 -15.52 11.19 -9.03
C HIS A 247 -15.38 10.34 -7.77
N GLN A 248 -15.71 10.93 -6.62
CA GLN A 248 -15.92 10.17 -5.39
C GLN A 248 -17.41 9.90 -5.23
N PHE A 249 -17.74 8.67 -4.89
CA PHE A 249 -19.10 8.22 -4.63
C PHE A 249 -19.25 7.83 -3.17
N GLU A 250 -20.47 8.00 -2.66
CA GLU A 250 -20.91 7.53 -1.36
C GLU A 250 -21.94 6.43 -1.56
N TYR A 251 -21.66 5.22 -1.09
CA TYR A 251 -22.66 4.18 -0.90
C TYR A 251 -23.36 4.42 0.43
N ARG A 252 -24.69 4.59 0.39
CA ARG A 252 -25.51 4.85 1.55
C ARG A 252 -26.50 3.72 1.77
N LEU A 253 -26.39 3.05 2.92
CA LEU A 253 -27.31 2.01 3.36
C LEU A 253 -28.20 2.53 4.49
N ILE A 254 -29.51 2.35 4.35
CA ILE A 254 -30.50 2.61 5.38
C ILE A 254 -30.97 1.27 5.93
N LYS A 255 -30.79 1.08 7.24
CA LYS A 255 -31.12 -0.15 7.95
C LYS A 255 -32.63 -0.43 7.91
N GLY A 256 -33.02 -1.67 7.59
CA GLY A 256 -34.39 -2.17 7.65
C GLY A 256 -34.75 -2.79 9.01
N THR A 257 -35.75 -3.66 9.06
CA THR A 257 -36.31 -4.23 10.31
C THR A 257 -35.53 -5.42 10.89
N GLN A 258 -34.71 -6.12 10.09
CA GLN A 258 -34.05 -7.36 10.52
C GLN A 258 -33.09 -7.12 11.69
N LYS A 259 -33.29 -7.84 12.79
CA LYS A 259 -32.35 -7.81 13.90
C LYS A 259 -31.16 -8.67 13.55
N TYR A 260 -29.96 -8.22 13.93
CA TYR A 260 -28.76 -9.04 13.84
C TYR A 260 -28.46 -9.53 12.42
N ALA A 261 -28.59 -8.63 11.45
CA ALA A 261 -28.26 -8.89 10.06
C ALA A 261 -26.81 -8.52 9.74
N HIS A 262 -26.21 -9.31 8.87
CA HIS A 262 -24.88 -9.10 8.30
C HIS A 262 -25.05 -8.70 6.84
N ALA A 263 -24.08 -8.02 6.24
CA ALA A 263 -24.16 -7.66 4.82
C ALA A 263 -22.78 -7.57 4.18
N GLY A 264 -22.78 -7.77 2.87
CA GLY A 264 -21.61 -7.68 2.00
C GLY A 264 -21.76 -6.58 0.96
N ILE A 265 -20.67 -5.89 0.62
CA ILE A 265 -20.62 -4.94 -0.51
C ILE A 265 -19.34 -5.16 -1.32
N ARG A 266 -19.46 -5.18 -2.65
CA ARG A 266 -18.34 -5.12 -3.59
C ARG A 266 -18.67 -4.14 -4.70
N ILE A 267 -17.65 -3.47 -5.22
CA ILE A 267 -17.82 -2.50 -6.31
C ILE A 267 -16.76 -2.77 -7.36
N LYS A 268 -17.16 -2.83 -8.63
CA LYS A 268 -16.27 -3.09 -9.77
C LYS A 268 -16.36 -1.95 -10.79
N ASP A 269 -15.24 -1.67 -11.45
CA ASP A 269 -15.20 -0.83 -12.65
C ASP A 269 -15.74 -1.57 -13.90
N ASP A 270 -15.75 -0.89 -15.03
CA ASP A 270 -16.18 -1.39 -16.34
C ASP A 270 -15.25 -2.46 -16.94
N LYS A 271 -14.15 -2.78 -16.27
CA LYS A 271 -13.21 -3.86 -16.62
C LYS A 271 -13.31 -5.03 -15.64
N GLY A 272 -14.21 -4.95 -14.66
CA GLY A 272 -14.39 -5.97 -13.62
C GLY A 272 -13.38 -5.90 -12.47
N ASN A 273 -12.55 -4.87 -12.38
CA ASN A 273 -11.62 -4.69 -11.26
C ASN A 273 -12.37 -4.18 -10.03
N TYR A 274 -12.11 -4.77 -8.87
CA TYR A 274 -12.66 -4.26 -7.62
C TYR A 274 -12.09 -2.87 -7.29
N LEU A 275 -12.99 -1.97 -6.88
CA LEU A 275 -12.66 -0.63 -6.42
C LEU A 275 -12.52 -0.61 -4.89
N PRO A 276 -11.56 0.15 -4.33
CA PRO A 276 -11.42 0.30 -2.89
C PRO A 276 -12.64 0.95 -2.23
N ILE A 277 -13.11 0.35 -1.15
CA ILE A 277 -14.18 0.83 -0.28
C ILE A 277 -13.55 1.39 1.01
N TYR A 278 -13.64 2.70 1.18
CA TYR A 278 -13.09 3.46 2.29
C TYR A 278 -14.16 3.76 3.36
N PHE A 279 -13.68 3.88 4.60
CA PHE A 279 -14.49 4.16 5.80
C PHE A 279 -14.56 5.64 6.18
N ARG A 280 -13.78 6.46 5.49
CA ARG A 280 -13.69 7.91 5.65
C ARG A 280 -13.98 8.59 4.34
N LYS A 281 -14.68 9.72 4.40
CA LYS A 281 -14.83 10.60 3.25
C LYS A 281 -13.46 11.24 2.97
N ARG A 282 -12.74 10.70 1.98
CA ARG A 282 -11.49 11.32 1.56
C ARG A 282 -11.80 12.68 0.94
N ARG A 283 -11.12 13.73 1.38
CA ARG A 283 -10.92 14.90 0.50
C ARG A 283 -10.07 14.39 -0.65
N LEU A 284 -10.65 14.30 -1.85
CA LEU A 284 -9.83 14.21 -3.06
C LEU A 284 -8.80 15.36 -2.94
N PRO A 285 -7.49 15.15 -3.18
CA PRO A 285 -6.65 16.29 -3.43
C PRO A 285 -7.34 17.09 -4.54
N VAL A 286 -7.59 18.38 -4.33
CA VAL A 286 -8.07 19.25 -5.40
C VAL A 286 -6.95 19.22 -6.44
N ILE A 287 -7.13 18.40 -7.48
CA ILE A 287 -6.19 18.27 -8.58
C ILE A 287 -6.33 19.55 -9.41
N ALA A 288 -5.61 20.60 -9.02
CA ALA A 288 -5.08 21.54 -9.98
C ALA A 288 -3.83 20.89 -10.59
N VAL A 289 -4.02 19.95 -11.53
CA VAL A 289 -2.92 19.37 -12.31
C VAL A 289 -3.20 19.66 -13.78
N LYS A 290 -2.38 20.57 -14.32
CA LYS A 290 -2.08 20.62 -15.75
C LYS A 290 -1.65 19.21 -16.17
N PRO A 291 -2.21 18.61 -17.24
CA PRO A 291 -1.91 17.24 -17.59
C PRO A 291 -0.42 17.06 -17.83
N ALA A 292 0.22 16.23 -17.01
CA ALA A 292 1.45 15.57 -17.44
C ALA A 292 1.07 14.63 -18.58
N LYS A 293 1.82 14.71 -19.69
CA LYS A 293 1.65 13.78 -20.81
C LYS A 293 1.75 12.35 -20.31
N ILE A 294 0.79 11.54 -20.71
CA ILE A 294 0.75 10.10 -20.49
C ILE A 294 1.82 9.47 -21.38
N GLU A 295 2.81 8.84 -20.77
CA GLU A 295 3.42 7.66 -21.36
C GLU A 295 2.78 6.43 -20.70
N LYS A 296 2.20 5.54 -21.51
CA LYS A 296 1.86 4.16 -21.13
C LYS A 296 2.76 3.22 -21.97
N PRO A 297 3.09 2.01 -21.50
CA PRO A 297 2.66 1.37 -20.25
C PRO A 297 3.82 0.85 -19.37
N ILE A 298 3.65 0.87 -18.04
CA ILE A 298 4.42 -0.01 -17.14
C ILE A 298 3.58 -1.28 -16.91
N LYS A 299 4.09 -2.42 -17.39
CA LYS A 299 4.08 -3.70 -16.65
C LYS A 299 5.54 -3.94 -16.23
N PRO A 300 5.83 -4.40 -15.00
CA PRO A 300 5.49 -5.75 -14.58
C PRO A 300 4.71 -5.80 -13.26
N GLN A 301 3.77 -6.72 -13.26
CA GLN A 301 2.97 -7.18 -12.14
C GLN A 301 3.86 -8.15 -11.36
N GLY A 302 3.87 -8.07 -10.02
CA GLY A 302 4.82 -8.77 -9.16
C GLY A 302 4.96 -10.28 -9.44
N GLU A 303 6.01 -10.88 -8.86
CA GLU A 303 6.46 -12.27 -9.01
C GLU A 303 5.34 -13.36 -9.03
N LEU A 304 4.15 -13.09 -8.50
CA LEU A 304 2.98 -13.97 -8.64
C LEU A 304 2.34 -13.98 -10.04
N ALA A 305 2.16 -12.84 -10.70
CA ALA A 305 1.51 -12.78 -12.03
C ALA A 305 2.33 -13.51 -13.11
N CYS A 306 3.63 -13.50 -12.90
CA CYS A 306 4.68 -14.15 -13.66
C CYS A 306 4.57 -15.68 -13.80
N ARG A 307 4.01 -16.32 -12.77
CA ARG A 307 3.92 -17.78 -12.65
C ARG A 307 2.49 -18.27 -12.47
N THR A 308 1.52 -17.39 -12.71
CA THR A 308 0.09 -17.69 -12.61
C THR A 308 -0.51 -17.95 -13.99
N PHE A 309 -1.11 -19.11 -14.18
CA PHE A 309 -1.75 -19.51 -15.43
C PHE A 309 -3.17 -19.98 -15.16
N THR A 310 -4.10 -19.63 -16.06
CA THR A 310 -5.47 -20.16 -16.04
C THR A 310 -5.61 -21.26 -17.07
N PHE A 311 -6.05 -22.43 -16.62
CA PHE A 311 -6.36 -23.61 -17.40
C PHE A 311 -7.88 -23.77 -17.48
N ASP A 312 -8.39 -24.05 -18.67
CA ASP A 312 -9.82 -24.14 -18.95
C ASP A 312 -10.12 -25.36 -19.84
N ALA A 313 -10.82 -26.33 -19.27
CA ALA A 313 -11.29 -27.54 -19.94
C ALA A 313 -12.79 -27.50 -20.26
N THR A 314 -13.47 -26.36 -20.11
CA THR A 314 -14.93 -26.26 -20.33
C THR A 314 -15.35 -26.53 -21.78
N LYS A 315 -14.40 -26.51 -22.73
CA LYS A 315 -14.62 -26.86 -24.14
C LYS A 315 -14.47 -28.36 -24.43
N SER A 316 -14.10 -29.18 -23.46
CA SER A 316 -14.11 -30.63 -23.61
C SER A 316 -15.54 -31.14 -23.77
N TYR A 317 -15.72 -32.13 -24.63
CA TYR A 317 -17.01 -32.76 -24.89
C TYR A 317 -16.83 -34.25 -25.15
N ASP A 318 -17.87 -35.01 -24.84
CA ASP A 318 -18.00 -36.41 -25.21
C ASP A 318 -18.93 -36.52 -26.43
N PRO A 319 -18.55 -37.23 -27.52
CA PRO A 319 -19.40 -37.38 -28.70
C PRO A 319 -20.75 -38.06 -28.43
N ASP A 320 -20.82 -38.92 -27.40
CA ASP A 320 -22.05 -39.59 -26.96
C ASP A 320 -22.82 -38.77 -25.91
N ASN A 321 -22.39 -37.51 -25.69
CA ASN A 321 -23.00 -36.53 -24.80
C ASN A 321 -23.07 -36.96 -23.33
N GLN A 322 -22.08 -37.74 -22.89
CA GLN A 322 -21.94 -38.14 -21.50
C GLN A 322 -21.37 -37.04 -20.60
N ALA A 323 -21.65 -37.14 -19.30
CA ALA A 323 -21.11 -36.21 -18.32
C ALA A 323 -19.60 -36.43 -18.15
N LEU A 324 -18.83 -35.35 -18.12
CA LEU A 324 -17.38 -35.38 -18.00
C LEU A 324 -16.91 -35.00 -16.60
N SER A 325 -15.88 -35.69 -16.13
CA SER A 325 -15.07 -35.31 -14.99
C SER A 325 -13.65 -34.96 -15.44
N PHE A 326 -13.00 -34.05 -14.72
CA PHE A 326 -11.71 -33.48 -15.09
C PHE A 326 -10.67 -33.80 -14.02
N HIS A 327 -9.45 -34.04 -14.44
CA HIS A 327 -8.30 -34.15 -13.57
C HIS A 327 -7.08 -33.48 -14.21
N TRP A 328 -6.61 -32.42 -13.58
CA TRP A 328 -5.38 -31.72 -13.92
C TRP A 328 -4.24 -32.23 -13.05
N ASP A 329 -3.12 -32.54 -13.70
CA ASP A 329 -1.81 -32.67 -13.07
C ASP A 329 -0.93 -31.55 -13.63
N PHE A 330 -0.46 -30.65 -12.77
CA PHE A 330 0.31 -29.49 -13.21
C PHE A 330 1.80 -29.79 -13.43
N GLY A 331 2.26 -31.02 -13.15
CA GLY A 331 3.66 -31.41 -13.29
C GLY A 331 4.58 -30.86 -12.20
N ASP A 332 4.02 -30.22 -11.18
CA ASP A 332 4.73 -29.71 -9.98
C ASP A 332 4.35 -30.44 -8.69
N GLY A 333 3.63 -31.56 -8.82
CA GLY A 333 3.12 -32.36 -7.71
C GLY A 333 1.76 -31.91 -7.17
N THR A 334 1.17 -30.84 -7.73
CA THR A 334 -0.20 -30.41 -7.40
C THR A 334 -1.19 -30.85 -8.47
N THR A 335 -2.45 -31.01 -8.07
CA THR A 335 -3.53 -31.46 -8.95
C THR A 335 -4.83 -30.70 -8.70
N SER A 336 -5.78 -30.78 -9.63
CA SER A 336 -7.12 -30.20 -9.46
C SER A 336 -8.17 -30.97 -10.26
N ASN A 337 -9.39 -31.09 -9.72
CA ASN A 337 -10.52 -31.71 -10.43
C ASN A 337 -11.54 -30.68 -10.97
N LYS A 338 -11.23 -29.37 -10.90
CA LYS A 338 -12.11 -28.32 -11.41
C LYS A 338 -11.93 -28.16 -12.93
N PRO A 339 -12.99 -27.84 -13.69
CA PRO A 339 -12.90 -27.60 -15.13
C PRO A 339 -12.12 -26.33 -15.48
N VAL A 340 -12.14 -25.31 -14.61
CA VAL A 340 -11.34 -24.09 -14.72
C VAL A 340 -10.48 -23.95 -13.47
N VAL A 341 -9.18 -23.73 -13.65
CA VAL A 341 -8.21 -23.62 -12.55
C VAL A 341 -7.24 -22.49 -12.83
N THR A 342 -7.07 -21.61 -11.85
CA THR A 342 -5.92 -20.71 -11.80
C THR A 342 -4.85 -21.37 -10.93
N HIS A 343 -3.71 -21.67 -11.53
CA HIS A 343 -2.59 -22.35 -10.89
C HIS A 343 -1.37 -21.43 -10.81
N ILE A 344 -0.60 -21.55 -9.73
CA ILE A 344 0.60 -20.75 -9.47
C ILE A 344 1.79 -21.71 -9.38
N PHE A 345 2.70 -21.66 -10.34
CA PHE A 345 3.90 -22.49 -10.34
C PHE A 345 4.90 -22.04 -9.26
N PRO A 346 5.64 -22.98 -8.64
CA PRO A 346 6.51 -22.68 -7.51
C PRO A 346 7.73 -21.83 -7.89
N GLY A 347 8.19 -21.88 -9.14
CA GLY A 347 9.31 -21.07 -9.62
C GLY A 347 9.53 -21.19 -11.14
N PRO A 348 10.65 -20.65 -11.64
CA PRO A 348 11.06 -20.84 -13.03
C PRO A 348 11.31 -22.31 -13.36
N GLY A 349 10.98 -22.70 -14.58
CA GLY A 349 11.14 -24.08 -15.05
C GLY A 349 10.12 -24.46 -16.10
N GLU A 350 10.27 -25.68 -16.62
CA GLU A 350 9.30 -26.29 -17.53
C GLU A 350 8.40 -27.25 -16.76
N TYR A 351 7.09 -27.07 -16.91
CA TYR A 351 6.06 -27.88 -16.29
C TYR A 351 5.21 -28.54 -17.37
N THR A 352 5.10 -29.87 -17.33
CA THR A 352 4.22 -30.60 -18.25
C THR A 352 2.85 -30.75 -17.59
N VAL A 353 1.90 -29.91 -18.00
CA VAL A 353 0.53 -29.95 -17.50
C VAL A 353 -0.25 -31.00 -18.28
N THR A 354 -0.83 -31.95 -17.57
CA THR A 354 -1.66 -33.01 -18.14
C THR A 354 -3.12 -32.80 -17.74
N LEU A 355 -4.02 -32.80 -18.72
CA LEU A 355 -5.46 -32.93 -18.50
C LEU A 355 -5.88 -34.36 -18.80
N THR A 356 -6.54 -35.00 -17.84
CA THR A 356 -7.32 -36.23 -18.04
C THR A 356 -8.80 -35.89 -17.95
N VAL A 357 -9.57 -36.30 -18.95
CA VAL A 357 -11.04 -36.19 -18.97
C VAL A 357 -11.62 -37.59 -18.93
N THR A 358 -12.60 -37.82 -18.07
CA THR A 358 -13.26 -39.12 -17.91
C THR A 358 -14.77 -38.98 -18.07
N ASP A 359 -15.37 -39.76 -18.97
CA ASP A 359 -16.82 -39.80 -19.17
C ASP A 359 -17.53 -40.64 -18.08
N SER A 360 -18.86 -40.62 -18.10
CA SER A 360 -19.70 -41.32 -17.14
C SER A 360 -19.99 -42.80 -17.47
N SER A 361 -19.41 -43.36 -18.54
CA SER A 361 -19.74 -44.72 -19.02
C SER A 361 -19.23 -45.81 -18.08
N GLY A 362 -18.14 -45.52 -17.37
CA GLY A 362 -17.45 -46.48 -16.51
C GLY A 362 -16.79 -47.63 -17.28
N LEU A 363 -16.72 -47.56 -18.61
CA LEU A 363 -16.10 -48.60 -19.43
C LEU A 363 -14.58 -48.48 -19.38
N GLU A 364 -13.92 -49.53 -18.89
CA GLU A 364 -12.46 -49.58 -18.82
C GLU A 364 -11.85 -49.55 -20.23
N GLY A 365 -10.87 -48.68 -20.43
CA GLY A 365 -10.13 -48.56 -21.69
C GLY A 365 -10.73 -47.63 -22.75
N CYS A 366 -11.99 -47.18 -22.60
CA CYS A 366 -12.59 -46.19 -23.52
C CYS A 366 -13.25 -44.98 -22.84
N SER A 367 -13.35 -44.94 -21.51
CA SER A 367 -13.96 -43.83 -20.76
C SER A 367 -13.04 -42.62 -20.53
N THR A 368 -11.78 -42.65 -20.98
CA THR A 368 -10.80 -41.59 -20.63
C THR A 368 -10.03 -41.06 -21.83
N ALA A 369 -9.76 -39.76 -21.84
CA ALA A 369 -8.90 -39.07 -22.80
C ALA A 369 -7.85 -38.22 -22.06
N LYS A 370 -6.65 -38.09 -22.63
CA LYS A 370 -5.56 -37.29 -22.06
C LYS A 370 -4.96 -36.34 -23.08
N THR A 371 -4.57 -35.15 -22.62
CA THR A 371 -3.75 -34.21 -23.40
C THR A 371 -2.72 -33.54 -22.51
N GLN A 372 -1.63 -33.08 -23.12
CA GLN A 372 -0.51 -32.46 -22.41
C GLN A 372 -0.13 -31.12 -23.03
N LYS A 373 0.29 -30.19 -22.19
CA LYS A 373 0.84 -28.90 -22.58
C LYS A 373 2.04 -28.55 -21.71
N VAL A 374 3.16 -28.20 -22.35
CA VAL A 374 4.34 -27.70 -21.64
C VAL A 374 4.14 -26.20 -21.36
N ILE A 375 4.35 -25.82 -20.11
CA ILE A 375 4.34 -24.44 -19.64
C ILE A 375 5.76 -24.09 -19.20
N THR A 376 6.35 -23.08 -19.84
CA THR A 376 7.65 -22.54 -19.47
C THR A 376 7.44 -21.31 -18.60
N VAL A 377 7.89 -21.37 -17.35
CA VAL A 377 7.93 -20.24 -16.42
C VAL A 377 9.32 -19.63 -16.50
N ASN A 378 9.41 -18.42 -17.02
CA ASN A 378 10.69 -17.74 -17.22
C ASN A 378 11.24 -17.18 -15.90
N ALA A 379 12.56 -17.22 -15.75
CA ALA A 379 13.25 -16.56 -14.64
C ALA A 379 13.40 -15.07 -14.95
N PRO A 380 12.98 -14.15 -14.07
CA PRO A 380 13.13 -12.73 -14.35
C PRO A 380 14.59 -12.31 -14.30
N PRO A 381 15.03 -11.34 -15.15
CA PRO A 381 16.36 -10.80 -15.03
C PRO A 381 16.52 -10.09 -13.68
N LYS A 382 17.74 -10.08 -13.16
CA LYS A 382 18.13 -9.47 -11.88
C LYS A 382 18.96 -8.21 -12.17
N PRO A 383 18.30 -7.07 -12.48
CA PRO A 383 18.98 -5.85 -12.88
C PRO A 383 19.84 -5.28 -11.75
N LYS A 384 21.08 -4.95 -12.08
CA LYS A 384 22.05 -4.29 -11.18
C LYS A 384 22.79 -3.24 -11.96
N PHE A 385 23.09 -2.12 -11.31
CA PHE A 385 23.96 -1.11 -11.92
C PHE A 385 24.77 -0.29 -10.91
N THR A 386 25.87 0.27 -11.41
CA THR A 386 26.75 1.19 -10.68
C THR A 386 26.64 2.63 -11.21
N ALA A 387 26.67 3.60 -10.30
CA ALA A 387 26.74 5.03 -10.55
C ALA A 387 27.18 5.74 -9.25
N PRO A 388 27.80 6.94 -9.33
CA PRO A 388 28.07 7.77 -8.16
C PRO A 388 26.79 8.25 -7.46
N ASP A 389 26.72 8.18 -6.13
CA ASP A 389 25.52 8.56 -5.36
C ASP A 389 25.40 10.08 -5.10
N LEU A 390 26.52 10.81 -5.16
CA LEU A 390 26.61 12.25 -4.92
C LEU A 390 27.54 12.91 -5.94
N VAL A 391 27.08 13.95 -6.62
CA VAL A 391 27.83 14.68 -7.66
C VAL A 391 27.48 16.17 -7.69
N CYS A 392 28.31 16.99 -8.33
CA CYS A 392 27.97 18.38 -8.63
C CYS A 392 27.16 18.49 -9.95
N PRO A 393 26.32 19.53 -10.10
CA PRO A 393 25.72 19.88 -11.39
C PRO A 393 26.76 20.03 -12.49
N GLY A 394 26.46 19.53 -13.69
CA GLY A 394 27.34 19.61 -14.86
C GLY A 394 28.37 18.46 -14.97
N ASN A 395 28.57 17.66 -13.92
CA ASN A 395 29.46 16.51 -14.01
C ASN A 395 28.86 15.39 -14.88
N VAL A 396 29.71 14.69 -15.62
CA VAL A 396 29.31 13.51 -16.42
C VAL A 396 29.32 12.27 -15.52
N LEU A 397 28.15 11.68 -15.32
CA LEU A 397 27.98 10.40 -14.65
C LEU A 397 28.00 9.25 -15.67
N VAL A 398 28.58 8.13 -15.26
CA VAL A 398 28.50 6.86 -15.98
C VAL A 398 27.58 5.92 -15.21
N PHE A 399 26.57 5.41 -15.89
CA PHE A 399 25.66 4.39 -15.39
C PHE A 399 26.01 3.07 -16.08
N ASP A 400 26.40 2.07 -15.31
CA ASP A 400 26.90 0.79 -15.82
C ASP A 400 26.09 -0.38 -15.26
N ALA A 401 25.28 -1.01 -16.12
CA ALA A 401 24.46 -2.18 -15.81
C ALA A 401 25.17 -3.52 -16.08
N SER A 402 26.49 -3.53 -16.22
CA SER A 402 27.27 -4.72 -16.61
C SER A 402 27.17 -5.89 -15.63
N THR A 403 26.78 -5.63 -14.39
CA THR A 403 26.60 -6.63 -13.32
C THR A 403 25.17 -7.17 -13.23
N THR A 404 24.29 -6.80 -14.17
CA THR A 404 22.96 -7.44 -14.30
C THR A 404 23.13 -8.92 -14.57
N GLU A 405 22.37 -9.73 -13.85
CA GLU A 405 22.35 -11.19 -13.97
C GLU A 405 21.06 -11.62 -14.67
N ASP A 406 21.11 -12.67 -15.47
CA ASP A 406 19.95 -13.32 -16.06
C ASP A 406 20.25 -14.81 -16.28
N GLU A 407 19.22 -15.64 -16.20
CA GLU A 407 19.33 -17.11 -16.32
C GLU A 407 18.97 -17.60 -17.73
N THR A 408 18.55 -16.70 -18.63
CA THR A 408 18.18 -17.03 -20.01
C THR A 408 19.37 -16.86 -20.98
N PRO A 409 19.36 -17.56 -22.13
CA PRO A 409 20.43 -17.47 -23.12
C PRO A 409 20.34 -16.21 -24.02
N GLU A 410 19.28 -15.42 -23.90
CA GLU A 410 19.04 -14.28 -24.79
C GLU A 410 19.82 -13.03 -24.36
N THR A 411 19.99 -12.10 -25.31
CA THR A 411 20.68 -10.84 -25.02
C THR A 411 19.73 -9.88 -24.34
N LEU A 412 20.08 -9.41 -23.14
CA LEU A 412 19.31 -8.42 -22.40
C LEU A 412 19.21 -7.07 -23.12
N SER A 413 18.05 -6.43 -23.06
CA SER A 413 17.88 -5.02 -23.40
C SER A 413 17.80 -4.15 -22.14
N TYR A 414 18.29 -2.91 -22.23
CA TYR A 414 18.44 -2.00 -21.08
C TYR A 414 17.84 -0.64 -21.43
N LYS A 415 16.90 -0.17 -20.60
CA LYS A 415 16.29 1.15 -20.72
C LYS A 415 16.40 1.91 -19.41
N TRP A 416 16.89 3.14 -19.50
CA TRP A 416 17.12 4.04 -18.39
C TRP A 416 16.08 5.17 -18.39
N ASP A 417 15.58 5.48 -17.21
CA ASP A 417 14.87 6.73 -16.89
C ASP A 417 15.67 7.45 -15.81
N PHE A 418 16.12 8.66 -16.09
CA PHE A 418 16.98 9.43 -15.18
C PHE A 418 16.19 10.26 -14.16
N GLY A 419 14.85 10.22 -14.17
CA GLY A 419 14.01 10.95 -13.22
C GLY A 419 13.94 12.46 -13.45
N ASP A 420 14.51 12.96 -14.56
CA ASP A 420 14.43 14.35 -15.00
C ASP A 420 13.67 14.51 -16.34
N GLY A 421 12.99 13.44 -16.77
CA GLY A 421 12.28 13.36 -18.05
C GLY A 421 13.16 12.95 -19.23
N THR A 422 14.46 12.66 -19.02
CA THR A 422 15.32 12.09 -20.06
C THR A 422 15.50 10.59 -19.88
N THR A 423 15.66 9.88 -21.00
CA THR A 423 15.86 8.43 -21.06
C THR A 423 17.09 8.07 -21.89
N ALA A 424 17.60 6.86 -21.74
CA ALA A 424 18.62 6.31 -22.62
C ALA A 424 18.49 4.79 -22.74
N ASP A 425 19.02 4.22 -23.83
CA ASP A 425 19.07 2.78 -24.05
C ASP A 425 20.53 2.33 -24.07
N GLY A 426 20.78 1.12 -23.56
CA GLY A 426 22.09 0.48 -23.57
C GLY A 426 22.63 0.10 -22.20
N LYS A 427 23.54 -0.88 -22.20
CA LYS A 427 24.12 -1.46 -20.98
C LYS A 427 24.94 -0.45 -20.17
N VAL A 428 25.66 0.45 -20.85
CA VAL A 428 26.45 1.51 -20.26
C VAL A 428 26.08 2.83 -20.91
N VAL A 429 25.68 3.82 -20.12
CA VAL A 429 25.21 5.12 -20.60
C VAL A 429 25.86 6.26 -19.81
N ARG A 430 25.91 7.45 -20.41
CA ARG A 430 26.45 8.67 -19.79
C ARG A 430 25.35 9.71 -19.64
N LYS A 431 25.31 10.40 -18.50
CA LYS A 431 24.29 11.40 -18.18
C LYS A 431 24.89 12.59 -17.44
N VAL A 432 24.39 13.79 -17.73
CA VAL A 432 24.70 15.04 -17.03
C VAL A 432 23.40 15.63 -16.47
N TYR A 433 23.42 16.03 -15.20
CA TYR A 433 22.35 16.82 -14.58
C TYR A 433 22.79 18.28 -14.51
N GLY A 434 22.05 19.17 -15.17
CA GLY A 434 22.38 20.60 -15.20
C GLY A 434 21.93 21.39 -13.96
N LYS A 435 21.12 20.78 -13.09
CA LYS A 435 20.60 21.40 -11.86
C LYS A 435 20.82 20.45 -10.68
N GLY A 436 21.01 21.00 -9.50
CA GLY A 436 21.00 20.19 -8.28
C GLY A 436 19.60 19.66 -7.94
N GLY A 437 19.55 18.57 -7.20
CA GLY A 437 18.32 17.88 -6.84
C GLY A 437 18.52 16.40 -6.54
N ILE A 438 17.41 15.72 -6.26
CA ILE A 438 17.35 14.29 -6.00
C ILE A 438 16.68 13.63 -7.21
N TYR A 439 17.42 12.76 -7.89
CA TYR A 439 16.97 12.06 -9.09
C TYR A 439 16.77 10.57 -8.80
N ARG A 440 15.56 10.06 -9.05
CA ARG A 440 15.26 8.63 -8.99
C ARG A 440 15.59 8.03 -10.34
N VAL A 441 16.74 7.37 -10.45
CA VAL A 441 17.16 6.69 -11.68
C VAL A 441 16.61 5.28 -11.67
N LYS A 442 15.86 4.92 -12.70
CA LYS A 442 15.27 3.61 -12.91
C LYS A 442 15.93 2.94 -14.10
N LEU A 443 16.45 1.73 -13.88
CA LEU A 443 16.87 0.82 -14.93
C LEU A 443 15.76 -0.22 -15.13
N THR A 444 15.33 -0.40 -16.37
CA THR A 444 14.44 -1.48 -16.82
C THR A 444 15.26 -2.42 -17.70
N VAL A 445 15.22 -3.71 -17.39
CA VAL A 445 15.90 -4.76 -18.15
C VAL A 445 14.86 -5.73 -18.67
N ASP A 446 14.97 -6.07 -19.95
CA ASP A 446 14.13 -7.07 -20.62
C ASP A 446 15.02 -8.20 -21.14
N ASP A 447 14.70 -9.45 -20.80
CA ASP A 447 15.37 -10.64 -21.34
C ASP A 447 14.86 -11.08 -22.72
N ASN A 448 13.86 -10.38 -23.25
CA ASN A 448 13.24 -10.57 -24.56
C ASN A 448 12.51 -11.89 -24.77
N GLN A 449 12.26 -12.68 -23.71
CA GLN A 449 11.47 -13.92 -23.80
C GLN A 449 9.98 -13.69 -24.11
N GLY A 450 9.50 -12.44 -24.10
CA GLY A 450 8.11 -12.09 -24.40
C GLY A 450 7.10 -12.63 -23.37
N THR A 451 7.58 -13.03 -22.19
CA THR A 451 6.77 -13.55 -21.09
C THR A 451 6.40 -12.44 -20.10
N ALA A 452 5.49 -12.74 -19.16
CA ALA A 452 5.18 -11.83 -18.07
C ALA A 452 6.40 -11.55 -17.15
N CYS A 453 7.44 -12.39 -17.18
CA CYS A 453 8.66 -12.24 -16.37
C CYS A 453 9.84 -11.67 -17.11
N SER A 454 9.67 -11.32 -18.38
CA SER A 454 10.80 -10.87 -19.19
C SER A 454 11.37 -9.54 -18.72
N VAL A 455 10.56 -8.73 -18.02
CA VAL A 455 10.92 -7.37 -17.63
C VAL A 455 11.08 -7.26 -16.11
N SER A 456 12.25 -6.76 -15.69
CA SER A 456 12.54 -6.38 -14.31
C SER A 456 13.06 -4.95 -14.21
N THR A 457 12.91 -4.34 -13.04
CA THR A 457 13.39 -2.97 -12.81
C THR A 457 14.16 -2.84 -11.51
N VAL A 458 15.18 -1.98 -11.49
CA VAL A 458 15.87 -1.55 -10.27
C VAL A 458 15.98 -0.03 -10.24
N GLU A 459 15.88 0.56 -9.07
CA GLU A 459 15.98 2.01 -8.88
C GLU A 459 17.11 2.37 -7.92
N ARG A 460 17.79 3.48 -8.19
CA ARG A 460 18.71 4.12 -7.25
C ARG A 460 18.47 5.63 -7.21
N ILE A 461 18.76 6.22 -6.06
CA ILE A 461 18.68 7.68 -5.88
C ILE A 461 20.07 8.27 -6.14
N ILE A 462 20.14 9.28 -6.99
CA ILE A 462 21.34 10.07 -7.27
C ILE A 462 21.10 11.48 -6.74
N ARG A 463 22.00 11.98 -5.89
CA ARG A 463 21.96 13.34 -5.36
C ARG A 463 22.91 14.22 -6.15
N VAL A 464 22.42 15.36 -6.61
CA VAL A 464 23.20 16.37 -7.30
C VAL A 464 23.25 17.60 -6.39
N ASN A 465 24.38 17.83 -5.74
CA ASN A 465 24.58 18.88 -4.74
C ASN A 465 24.96 20.20 -5.38
N ASN A 466 24.16 21.24 -5.18
CA ASN A 466 24.53 22.58 -5.57
C ASN A 466 25.71 23.07 -4.73
N PRO A 467 26.61 23.89 -5.31
CA PRO A 467 27.61 24.57 -4.52
C PRO A 467 26.94 25.66 -3.66
N PRO A 468 27.49 25.94 -2.46
CA PRO A 468 27.04 27.07 -1.67
C PRO A 468 27.42 28.38 -2.34
N VAL A 469 26.67 29.44 -2.04
CA VAL A 469 26.98 30.82 -2.42
C VAL A 469 27.60 31.50 -1.20
N ALA A 470 28.88 31.85 -1.31
CA ALA A 470 29.57 32.64 -0.29
C ALA A 470 29.15 34.12 -0.39
N ASP A 471 28.91 34.75 0.76
CA ASP A 471 28.64 36.17 0.91
C ASP A 471 29.52 36.69 2.04
N ALA A 472 30.45 37.58 1.72
CA ALA A 472 31.43 38.13 2.65
C ALA A 472 30.97 39.42 3.35
N GLY A 473 29.76 39.92 3.03
CA GLY A 473 29.27 41.23 3.46
C GLY A 473 29.65 42.37 2.49
N GLU A 474 29.31 43.60 2.86
CA GLU A 474 29.62 44.80 2.08
C GLU A 474 31.11 45.16 2.14
N ASP A 475 31.60 45.83 1.09
CA ASP A 475 32.97 46.35 1.05
C ASP A 475 33.22 47.33 2.20
N VAL A 476 34.27 47.07 2.96
CA VAL A 476 34.67 47.91 4.09
C VAL A 476 35.66 48.96 3.62
N ASN A 477 35.18 50.19 3.41
CA ASN A 477 36.02 51.34 3.04
C ASN A 477 36.41 52.16 4.26
N LEU A 478 37.72 52.23 4.54
CA LEU A 478 38.24 52.85 5.76
C LEU A 478 39.12 54.04 5.42
N PHE A 479 38.60 55.23 5.69
CA PHE A 479 39.40 56.46 5.61
C PHE A 479 40.18 56.64 6.91
N LEU A 480 41.48 56.37 6.86
CA LEU A 480 42.37 56.49 8.00
C LEU A 480 42.56 57.98 8.37
N GLN A 481 42.02 58.41 9.50
CA GLN A 481 42.46 59.64 10.18
C GLN A 481 43.73 59.32 11.00
N SER A 482 44.78 60.10 10.78
CA SER A 482 46.21 59.74 10.81
C SER A 482 46.88 59.37 12.16
N MET A 483 46.22 58.71 13.13
CA MET A 483 46.87 58.34 14.41
C MET A 483 46.62 56.90 14.91
N ALA A 484 45.91 56.03 14.19
CA ALA A 484 45.70 54.63 14.59
C ALA A 484 46.80 53.70 14.02
N GLU A 485 47.43 52.88 14.89
CA GLU A 485 48.46 51.88 14.51
C GLU A 485 47.86 50.50 14.17
N GLU A 486 46.61 50.27 14.59
CA GLU A 486 45.88 49.02 14.39
C GLU A 486 44.45 49.32 13.91
N TYR A 487 43.96 48.51 12.97
CA TYR A 487 42.59 48.62 12.47
C TYR A 487 41.85 47.28 12.55
N MET A 488 40.77 47.25 13.34
CA MET A 488 39.93 46.08 13.51
C MET A 488 38.80 46.02 12.46
N VAL A 489 38.85 45.04 11.55
CA VAL A 489 37.76 44.72 10.61
C VAL A 489 36.96 43.54 11.13
N LYS A 490 35.64 43.64 11.09
CA LYS A 490 34.72 42.54 11.37
C LYS A 490 34.24 41.96 10.05
N PHE A 491 34.38 40.65 9.88
CA PHE A 491 33.92 39.90 8.73
C PHE A 491 32.69 39.08 9.13
N ASP A 492 31.68 39.08 8.26
CA ASP A 492 30.38 38.48 8.56
C ASP A 492 29.88 37.67 7.37
N GLY A 493 30.04 36.36 7.46
CA GLY A 493 29.65 35.40 6.43
C GLY A 493 28.20 34.96 6.50
N ARG A 494 27.40 35.50 7.45
CA ARG A 494 26.02 35.06 7.74
C ARG A 494 25.09 34.93 6.56
N ASN A 495 25.26 35.76 5.53
CA ASN A 495 24.39 35.79 4.37
C ASN A 495 24.77 34.73 3.32
N SER A 496 25.87 34.00 3.56
CA SER A 496 26.22 32.82 2.77
C SER A 496 25.08 31.82 2.85
N ARG A 497 24.78 31.18 1.73
CA ARG A 497 23.62 30.31 1.60
C ARG A 497 23.97 29.05 0.85
N ASP A 498 23.54 27.93 1.37
CA ASP A 498 23.47 26.70 0.60
C ASP A 498 22.03 26.46 0.15
N ARG A 499 21.84 26.13 -1.13
CA ARG A 499 20.48 25.93 -1.68
C ARG A 499 19.86 24.63 -1.21
N ASP A 500 20.68 23.65 -0.87
CA ASP A 500 20.25 22.32 -0.45
C ASP A 500 20.08 22.24 1.09
N GLY A 501 20.54 23.27 1.80
CA GLY A 501 20.40 23.41 3.25
C GLY A 501 21.54 22.75 4.02
N ASP A 502 22.66 22.48 3.36
CA ASP A 502 23.85 21.91 3.99
C ASP A 502 24.47 22.87 5.01
N GLU A 503 25.06 22.32 6.07
CA GLU A 503 25.79 23.12 7.07
C GLU A 503 27.03 23.75 6.42
N LEU A 504 27.14 25.08 6.53
CA LEU A 504 28.25 25.83 5.98
C LEU A 504 29.44 25.87 6.94
N SER A 505 30.64 25.69 6.39
CA SER A 505 31.89 25.96 7.08
C SER A 505 32.57 27.19 6.47
N TYR A 506 33.20 28.01 7.32
CA TYR A 506 33.71 29.32 6.94
C TYR A 506 35.21 29.40 7.22
N THR A 507 35.97 29.76 6.18
CA THR A 507 37.39 30.06 6.25
C THR A 507 37.66 31.40 5.59
N TRP A 508 38.41 32.26 6.26
CA TRP A 508 38.76 33.59 5.80
C TRP A 508 40.26 33.66 5.55
N ASP A 509 40.64 34.20 4.40
CA ASP A 509 41.99 34.68 4.11
C ASP A 509 41.95 36.21 4.18
N PHE A 510 42.74 36.79 5.09
CA PHE A 510 42.75 38.24 5.30
C PHE A 510 43.71 38.97 4.35
N GLY A 511 44.44 38.24 3.50
CA GLY A 511 45.34 38.82 2.49
C GLY A 511 46.67 39.36 3.01
N ASP A 512 46.92 39.32 4.32
CA ASP A 512 48.19 39.68 4.97
C ASP A 512 49.02 38.44 5.39
N GLY A 513 48.61 37.26 4.92
CA GLY A 513 49.22 35.97 5.28
C GLY A 513 48.60 35.31 6.51
N SER A 514 47.64 35.95 7.19
CA SER A 514 46.88 35.36 8.28
C SER A 514 45.49 34.87 7.84
N SER A 515 44.85 34.02 8.67
CA SER A 515 43.56 33.39 8.35
C SER A 515 42.65 33.24 9.57
N GLY A 516 41.36 33.09 9.32
CA GLY A 516 40.33 32.93 10.36
C GLY A 516 39.34 31.81 10.04
N LYS A 517 38.66 31.30 11.08
CA LYS A 517 37.57 30.32 10.96
C LYS A 517 36.35 30.78 11.75
N GLY A 518 35.17 30.53 11.18
CA GLY A 518 33.89 30.85 11.80
C GLY A 518 33.02 31.78 10.96
N GLU A 519 31.70 31.71 11.17
CA GLU A 519 30.72 32.53 10.45
C GLU A 519 31.00 34.03 10.61
N ARG A 520 31.42 34.45 11.81
CA ARG A 520 31.89 35.81 12.08
C ARG A 520 33.28 35.77 12.66
N VAL A 521 34.17 36.55 12.08
CA VAL A 521 35.53 36.70 12.56
C VAL A 521 35.90 38.18 12.64
N THR A 522 36.93 38.48 13.40
CA THR A 522 37.48 39.82 13.52
C THR A 522 38.97 39.72 13.28
N HIS A 523 39.51 40.61 12.46
CA HIS A 523 40.93 40.67 12.17
C HIS A 523 41.46 42.09 12.42
N ILE A 524 42.70 42.19 12.89
CA ILE A 524 43.37 43.46 13.13
C ILE A 524 44.46 43.61 12.08
N TYR A 525 44.33 44.61 11.22
CA TYR A 525 45.36 45.02 10.30
C TYR A 525 46.31 45.99 10.99
N HIS A 526 47.60 45.75 10.87
CA HIS A 526 48.63 46.66 11.35
C HIS A 526 49.03 47.61 10.22
N LYS A 527 49.36 48.85 10.58
CA LYS A 527 49.92 49.80 9.62
C LYS A 527 51.26 49.26 9.12
N GLY A 528 51.34 49.04 7.80
CA GLY A 528 52.56 48.60 7.10
C GLY A 528 53.64 49.67 7.04
#